data_AF-A0AB39V4K8-F1
#
_entry.id   AF-A0AB39V4K8-F1
#
_cell.length_a   1.000
_cell.length_b   1.000
_cell.length_c   1.000
_cell.angle_alpha   90.00
_cell.angle_beta   90.00
_cell.angle_gamma   90.00
#
_symmetry.space_group_name_H-M   'P 1'
#
loop_
_entity.id
_entity.type
_entity.pdbx_description
1 polymer ?
#
loop_
_entity_poly.entity_id
_entity_poly.type
_entity_poly.pdbx_seq_one_letter_code
_entity_poly.pdbx_strand_id
1 'polypeptide(L)' 'MKYKGKEFECGTVKVGERGQIVIPKSIREDLNINSGDNLIVLGNKEEGIRIIVANSLEELAQIVLNDKKK' A
#
# COMPACT_ATOMS: atom_id res chain seq x y z
N MET A 1 4.67 11.98 8.67
CA MET A 1 4.26 11.28 9.92
C MET A 1 5.31 10.23 10.28
N LYS A 2 5.71 10.13 11.55
CA LYS A 2 6.56 9.01 12.01
C LYS A 2 5.67 7.87 12.51
N TYR A 3 5.82 6.68 11.93
CA TYR A 3 5.10 5.48 12.36
C TYR A 3 6.09 4.31 12.45
N LYS A 4 6.10 3.59 13.58
CA LYS A 4 7.04 2.48 13.84
C LYS A 4 8.51 2.81 13.47
N GLY A 5 8.96 4.02 13.80
CA GLY A 5 10.35 4.45 13.56
C GLY A 5 10.69 4.83 12.10
N LYS A 6 9.71 4.82 11.18
CA LYS A 6 9.91 5.25 9.78
C LYS A 6 9.09 6.50 9.50
N GLU A 7 9.60 7.34 8.59
CA GLU A 7 8.87 8.49 8.07
C GLU A 7 7.97 8.06 6.92
N PHE A 8 6.73 8.53 6.95
CA PHE A 8 5.70 8.30 5.94
C PHE A 8 5.05 9.62 5.57
N GLU A 9 4.77 9.82 4.30
CA GLU A 9 3.74 10.76 3.90
C GLU A 9 2.36 10.24 4.32
N CYS A 10 1.50 11.16 4.77
CA CYS A 10 0.16 10.82 5.24
C CYS A 10 -0.87 11.78 4.63
N GLY A 11 -2.01 11.23 4.23
CA GLY A 11 -3.19 11.99 3.84
C GLY A 11 -4.45 11.26 4.26
N THR A 12 -5.48 12.00 4.65
CA THR A 12 -6.80 11.43 4.91
C THR A 12 -7.60 11.43 3.62
N VAL A 13 -8.20 10.29 3.28
CA VAL A 13 -9.02 10.11 2.08
C VAL A 13 -10.38 9.56 2.46
N LYS A 14 -11.39 9.87 1.65
CA LYS A 14 -12.74 9.31 1.81
C LYS A 14 -12.90 8.12 0.88
N VAL A 15 -13.66 7.13 1.34
CA VAL A 15 -14.11 6.02 0.50
C VAL A 15 -15.26 6.51 -0.38
N GLY A 16 -15.14 6.36 -1.69
CA GLY A 16 -16.20 6.70 -2.64
C GLY A 16 -17.33 5.67 -2.63
N GLU A 17 -18.42 5.95 -3.34
CA GLU A 17 -19.65 5.14 -3.36
C GLU A 17 -19.44 3.67 -3.73
N ARG A 18 -18.42 3.37 -4.55
CA ARG A 18 -18.08 2.01 -4.98
C ARG A 18 -16.99 1.35 -4.15
N GLY A 19 -16.63 1.91 -2.99
CA GLY A 19 -15.53 1.40 -2.17
C GLY A 19 -14.13 1.82 -2.64
N GLN A 20 -14.04 2.67 -3.66
CA GLN A 20 -12.77 3.17 -4.20
C GLN A 20 -12.13 4.22 -3.29
N ILE A 21 -10.80 4.23 -3.22
CA ILE A 21 -10.01 5.29 -2.59
C ILE A 21 -9.08 5.90 -3.63
N VAL A 22 -8.82 7.19 -3.51
CA VAL A 22 -7.84 7.90 -4.34
C VAL A 22 -6.54 8.00 -3.57
N ILE A 23 -5.43 7.55 -4.15
CA ILE A 23 -4.10 7.76 -3.57
C ILE A 23 -3.72 9.24 -3.77
N PRO A 24 -3.43 10.00 -2.68
CA PRO A 24 -3.04 11.39 -2.76
C PRO A 24 -1.87 11.62 -3.72
N LYS A 25 -1.85 12.79 -4.38
CA LYS A 25 -0.83 13.10 -5.39
C LYS A 25 0.60 13.01 -4.83
N SER A 26 0.87 13.58 -3.65
CA SER A 26 2.20 13.57 -3.05
C SER A 26 2.71 12.13 -2.83
N ILE A 27 1.85 11.26 -2.29
CA ILE A 27 2.17 9.85 -2.05
C ILE A 27 2.44 9.10 -3.36
N ARG A 28 1.69 9.41 -4.43
CA ARG A 28 1.94 8.83 -5.76
C ARG A 28 3.30 9.26 -6.31
N GLU A 29 3.69 10.52 -6.13
CA GLU A 29 4.98 11.04 -6.59
C GLU A 29 6.13 10.41 -5.79
N ASP A 30 6.01 10.36 -4.45
CA ASP A 30 7.02 9.79 -3.55
C ASP A 30 7.26 8.28 -3.78
N LEU A 31 6.19 7.53 -4.04
CA LEU A 31 6.25 6.09 -4.28
C LEU A 31 6.36 5.72 -5.76
N ASN A 32 6.43 6.71 -6.65
CA ASN A 32 6.46 6.55 -8.10
C ASN A 32 5.34 5.63 -8.64
N ILE A 33 4.10 5.83 -8.15
CA ILE A 33 2.91 5.07 -8.55
C ILE A 33 2.27 5.74 -9.77
N ASN A 34 2.19 4.99 -10.86
CA ASN A 34 1.71 5.42 -12.15
C ASN A 34 0.46 4.65 -12.59
N SER A 35 -0.25 5.22 -13.57
CA SER A 35 -1.39 4.54 -14.20
C SER A 35 -0.92 3.26 -14.89
N GLY A 36 -1.55 2.13 -14.55
CA GLY A 36 -1.19 0.81 -15.08
C GLY A 36 -0.33 -0.03 -14.13
N ASP A 37 0.19 0.57 -13.06
CA ASP A 37 0.93 -0.18 -12.03
C ASP A 37 0.02 -1.15 -11.28
N ASN A 38 0.60 -2.28 -10.88
CA ASN A 38 -0.07 -3.26 -10.05
C ASN A 38 0.19 -2.98 -8.58
N LEU A 39 -0.90 -2.90 -7.81
CA LEU A 39 -0.85 -2.77 -6.36
C LEU A 39 -1.43 -4.01 -5.71
N ILE A 40 -0.77 -4.51 -4.67
CA ILE A 40 -1.37 -5.53 -3.79
C ILE A 40 -2.14 -4.80 -2.69
N VAL A 41 -3.37 -5.24 -2.44
CA VAL A 41 -4.14 -4.83 -1.27
C VAL A 41 -4.29 -6.04 -0.35
N LEU A 42 -3.69 -5.96 0.83
CA LEU A 42 -3.80 -6.97 1.89
C LEU A 42 -4.70 -6.43 3.00
N GLY A 43 -5.64 -7.23 3.46
CA GLY A 43 -6.56 -6.87 4.54
C GLY A 43 -6.56 -7.90 5.67
N ASN A 44 -6.40 -7.44 6.90
CA ASN A 44 -6.50 -8.24 8.12
C ASN A 44 -7.41 -7.50 9.13
N LYS A 45 -8.29 -8.21 9.84
CA LYS A 45 -9.20 -7.58 10.81
C LYS A 45 -8.47 -6.85 11.95
N GLU A 46 -7.31 -7.35 12.37
CA GLU A 46 -6.51 -6.80 13.46
C GLU A 46 -5.54 -5.70 13.00
N GLU A 47 -4.96 -5.85 11.80
CA GLU A 47 -3.94 -4.91 11.29
C GLU A 47 -4.48 -3.86 10.30
N GLY A 48 -5.73 -3.98 9.85
CA GLY A 48 -6.33 -3.11 8.85
C GLY A 48 -5.92 -3.45 7.42
N ILE A 49 -5.75 -2.42 6.59
CA ILE A 49 -5.39 -2.56 5.16
C ILE A 49 -3.94 -2.13 4.95
N ARG A 50 -3.16 -2.94 4.24
CA ARG A 50 -1.83 -2.58 3.72
C ARG A 50 -1.85 -2.61 2.20
N ILE A 51 -1.31 -1.55 1.59
CA ILE A 51 -1.14 -1.44 0.14
C ILE A 51 0.36 -1.51 -0.17
N ILE A 52 0.74 -2.34 -1.13
CA ILE A 52 2.14 -2.53 -1.51
C ILE A 52 2.24 -2.35 -3.03
N VAL A 53 3.19 -1.51 -3.45
CA VAL A 53 3.59 -1.41 -4.85
C VAL A 53 4.37 -2.68 -5.18
N ALA A 54 3.87 -3.46 -6.12
CA ALA A 54 4.53 -4.68 -6.57
C ALA A 54 4.66 -4.64 -8.08
N ASN A 55 5.83 -4.21 -8.52
CA ASN A 55 6.13 -4.03 -9.93
C ASN A 55 6.68 -5.32 -10.56
N SER A 56 6.97 -6.35 -9.74
CA SER A 56 7.45 -7.65 -10.18
C SER A 56 6.79 -8.82 -9.43
N LEU A 57 6.77 -9.98 -10.09
CA LEU A 57 6.30 -11.23 -9.48
C LEU A 57 7.20 -11.66 -8.32
N GLU A 58 8.49 -11.34 -8.40
CA GLU A 58 9.48 -11.58 -7.36
C GLU A 58 9.17 -10.80 -6.07
N GLU A 59 8.78 -9.52 -6.19
CA GLU A 59 8.34 -8.71 -5.05
C GLU A 59 7.08 -9.30 -4.41
N LEU A 60 6.10 -9.72 -5.22
CA LEU A 60 4.91 -10.43 -4.75
C LEU A 60 5.29 -11.68 -3.94
N ALA A 61 6.17 -12.52 -4.50
CA ALA A 61 6.59 -13.76 -3.88
C ALA A 61 7.30 -13.51 -2.54
N GLN A 62 8.18 -12.52 -2.45
CA GLN A 62 8.86 -12.18 -1.20
C GLN A 62 7.88 -11.73 -0.10
N ILE A 63 6.86 -10.95 -0.44
CA ILE A 63 5.84 -10.51 0.53
C ILE A 63 5.10 -11.73 1.08
N VAL A 64 4.62 -12.62 0.20
CA VAL A 64 3.86 -13.81 0.59
C VAL A 64 4.71 -14.80 1.40
N LEU A 65 5.98 -14.98 1.03
CA LEU A 65 6.88 -15.92 1.70
C LEU A 65 7.34 -15.41 3.07
N ASN A 66 7.57 -14.10 3.22
CA ASN A 66 8.01 -13.52 4.49
C ASN A 66 6.88 -13.37 5.52
N ASP A 67 5.61 -13.32 5.09
CA ASP A 67 4.47 -13.29 6.00
C ASP A 67 4.28 -14.62 6.79
N LYS A 68 4.87 -15.72 6.31
CA LYS A 68 4.88 -17.01 7.02
C LYS A 68 5.93 -17.13 8.12
N LYS A 69 6.76 -16.11 8.35
CA LYS A 69 7.85 -16.13 9.35
C LYS A 69 7.50 -15.40 10.66
N LYS A 70 6.22 -15.13 10.92
CA LYS A 70 5.77 -14.58 12.21
C LYS A 70 5.01 -15.61 13.02
#